data_AF-A0A8G0KS27-F1
#
_entry.id   AF-A0A8G0KS27-F1
#
_cell.length_a   1.000
_cell.length_b   1.000
_cell.length_c   1.000
_cell.angle_alpha   90.00
_cell.angle_beta   90.00
_cell.angle_gamma   90.00
#
_symmetry.space_group_name_H-M   'P 1'
#
loop_
_entity.id
_entity.type
_entity.pdbx_description
1 polymer ?
#
loop_
_entity_poly.entity_id
_entity_poly.type
_entity_poly.pdbx_seq_one_letter_code
_entity_poly.pdbx_strand_id
1 'polypeptide(L)'
;MAQYFIRVSRTYSTKNKIQKICLNELKELNFSLASDLPSAKKAIKTVFEQALESYSGRAKHPELKQFDKGDKGVTSFYIEDVIYIDIYPVLNEI
;
A
#
# COMPACT_ATOMS: atom_id res chain seq x y z
N MET A 1 -21.98 -4.17 -5.59
CA MET A 1 -20.95 -4.44 -4.56
C MET A 1 -19.94 -3.31 -4.63
N ALA A 2 -19.61 -2.68 -3.51
CA ALA A 2 -18.62 -1.60 -3.49
C ALA A 2 -17.23 -2.21 -3.75
N GLN A 3 -16.62 -1.88 -4.88
CA GLN A 3 -15.25 -2.30 -5.18
C GLN A 3 -14.27 -1.24 -4.68
N TYR A 4 -13.05 -1.67 -4.36
CA TYR A 4 -11.97 -0.79 -3.92
C TYR A 4 -10.77 -0.99 -4.82
N PHE A 5 -10.18 0.11 -5.27
CA PHE A 5 -9.06 0.15 -6.19
C PHE A 5 -7.79 0.56 -5.44
N ILE A 6 -6.76 -0.27 -5.52
CA ILE A 6 -5.46 -0.02 -4.89
C ILE A 6 -4.54 0.67 -5.89
N ARG A 7 -3.98 1.81 -5.50
CA ARG A 7 -3.03 2.57 -6.30
C ARG A 7 -1.79 2.91 -5.50
N VAL A 8 -0.62 2.65 -6.07
CA VAL A 8 0.65 3.19 -5.56
C VAL A 8 0.79 4.61 -6.10
N SER A 9 0.56 5.61 -5.25
CA SER A 9 0.36 7.01 -5.65
C SER A 9 1.63 7.84 -5.67
N ARG A 10 2.56 7.61 -4.74
CA ARG A 10 3.83 8.35 -4.67
C ARG A 10 4.96 7.44 -4.28
N THR A 11 6.07 7.55 -5.00
CA THR A 11 7.28 6.75 -4.78
C THR A 11 8.46 7.72 -4.85
N TYR A 12 8.92 8.18 -3.69
CA TYR A 12 10.15 8.95 -3.59
C TYR A 12 11.37 8.02 -3.67
N SER A 13 12.56 8.59 -3.86
CA SER A 13 13.78 7.81 -3.95
C SER A 13 14.02 7.04 -2.65
N THR A 14 13.96 5.70 -2.71
CA THR A 14 14.17 4.82 -1.57
C THR A 14 15.60 4.96 -1.06
N LYS A 15 15.78 5.31 0.21
CA LYS A 15 17.10 5.46 0.84
C LYS A 15 17.66 4.12 1.32
N ASN A 16 16.79 3.13 1.55
CA ASN A 16 17.15 1.82 2.08
C ASN A 16 16.77 0.66 1.15
N LYS A 17 17.54 -0.45 1.22
CA LYS A 17 17.30 -1.65 0.40
C LYS A 17 15.95 -2.31 0.71
N ILE A 18 15.54 -2.33 1.98
CA ILE A 18 14.23 -2.85 2.40
C ILE A 18 13.06 -2.03 1.82
N GLN A 19 13.19 -0.70 1.75
CA GLN A 19 12.19 0.16 1.11
C GLN A 19 12.08 -0.12 -0.39
N LYS A 20 13.20 -0.42 -1.07
CA LYS A 20 13.19 -0.80 -2.48
C LYS A 20 12.49 -2.13 -2.72
N ILE A 21 12.68 -3.10 -1.82
CA ILE A 21 11.96 -4.39 -1.86
C ILE A 21 10.47 -4.16 -1.65
N CYS A 22 10.09 -3.45 -0.58
CA CYS A 22 8.70 -3.07 -0.32
C CYS A 22 8.07 -2.38 -1.54
N LEU A 23 8.76 -1.44 -2.16
CA LEU A 23 8.26 -0.75 -3.34
C LEU A 23 8.03 -1.69 -4.53
N ASN A 24 8.93 -2.63 -4.78
CA ASN A 24 8.80 -3.58 -5.88
C ASN A 24 7.62 -4.51 -5.68
N GLU A 25 7.48 -5.09 -4.48
CA GLU A 25 6.38 -5.98 -4.13
C GLU A 25 5.03 -5.23 -4.14
N LEU A 26 4.97 -4.04 -3.55
CA LEU A 26 3.74 -3.23 -3.49
C LEU A 26 3.32 -2.68 -4.85
N LYS A 27 4.25 -2.59 -5.82
CA LYS A 27 3.91 -2.25 -7.21
C LYS A 27 3.10 -3.33 -7.89
N GLU A 28 3.19 -4.59 -7.46
CA GLU A 28 2.35 -5.66 -8.01
C GLU A 28 0.87 -5.46 -7.63
N LEU A 29 0.60 -4.86 -6.47
CA LEU A 29 -0.74 -4.47 -6.05
C LEU A 29 -1.26 -3.22 -6.77
N ASN A 30 -0.41 -2.51 -7.52
CA ASN A 30 -0.84 -1.34 -8.25
C ASN A 30 -1.86 -1.76 -9.33
N PHE A 31 -3.00 -1.07 -9.37
CA PHE A 31 -4.15 -1.41 -10.21
C PHE A 31 -4.93 -2.66 -9.80
N SER A 32 -4.68 -3.21 -8.61
CA SER A 32 -5.49 -4.32 -8.09
C SER A 32 -6.86 -3.84 -7.61
N LEU A 33 -7.87 -4.67 -7.85
CA LEU A 33 -9.24 -4.47 -7.37
C LEU A 33 -9.53 -5.43 -6.22
N ALA A 34 -10.14 -4.90 -5.16
CA ALA A 34 -10.62 -5.66 -4.03
C ALA A 34 -12.14 -5.53 -3.91
N SER A 35 -12.78 -6.61 -3.45
CA SER A 35 -14.23 -6.68 -3.27
C SER A 35 -14.75 -5.86 -2.09
N ASP A 36 -13.87 -5.50 -1.16
CA ASP A 36 -14.18 -4.76 0.06
C ASP A 36 -12.91 -4.09 0.64
N LEU A 37 -13.10 -3.06 1.48
CA LEU A 37 -12.02 -2.30 2.09
C LEU A 37 -11.13 -3.15 3.01
N PRO A 38 -11.67 -4.00 3.92
CA PRO A 38 -10.85 -4.93 4.71
C PRO A 38 -9.93 -5.80 3.87
N SER A 39 -10.42 -6.37 2.76
CA SER A 39 -9.64 -7.18 1.83
C SER A 39 -8.52 -6.37 1.17
N ALA A 40 -8.79 -5.13 0.76
CA ALA A 40 -7.77 -4.23 0.22
C ALA A 40 -6.66 -3.93 1.25
N LYS A 41 -7.05 -3.62 2.50
CA LYS A 41 -6.11 -3.39 3.61
C LYS A 41 -5.28 -4.62 3.90
N LYS A 42 -5.91 -5.80 3.92
CA LYS A 42 -5.24 -7.08 4.14
C LYS A 42 -4.21 -7.37 3.05
N ALA A 43 -4.56 -7.17 1.78
CA ALA A 43 -3.64 -7.37 0.66
C ALA A 43 -2.37 -6.52 0.80
N ILE A 44 -2.52 -5.22 1.07
CA ILE A 44 -1.37 -4.31 1.28
C ILE A 44 -0.52 -4.78 2.46
N LYS A 45 -1.15 -5.12 3.58
CA LYS A 45 -0.44 -5.57 4.79
C LYS A 45 0.32 -6.87 4.54
N THR A 46 -0.30 -7.85 3.87
CA THR A 46 0.32 -9.15 3.56
C THR A 46 1.53 -8.97 2.64
N VAL A 47 1.42 -8.19 1.57
CA VAL A 47 2.54 -7.93 0.65
C VAL A 47 3.66 -7.16 1.36
N PHE A 48 3.30 -6.20 2.23
CA PHE A 48 4.28 -5.49 3.04
C PHE A 48 5.02 -6.42 4.01
N GLU A 49 4.32 -7.29 4.74
CA GLU A 49 4.92 -8.26 5.66
C GLU A 49 5.83 -9.24 4.91
N GLN A 50 5.41 -9.74 3.76
CA GLN A 50 6.24 -10.60 2.90
C GLN A 50 7.52 -9.88 2.43
N ALA A 51 7.41 -8.61 2.06
CA ALA A 51 8.56 -7.79 1.67
C ALA A 51 9.55 -7.59 2.84
N LEU A 52 9.05 -7.48 4.07
CA LEU A 52 9.88 -7.41 5.28
C LEU A 52 10.56 -8.76 5.57
N GLU A 53 9.85 -9.88 5.48
CA GLU A 53 10.39 -11.22 5.72
C GLU A 53 11.42 -11.64 4.68
N SER A 54 11.24 -11.21 3.43
CA SER A 54 12.20 -11.44 2.33
C SER A 54 13.52 -10.70 2.56
N TYR A 55 13.54 -9.67 3.41
CA TYR A 55 14.75 -8.94 3.74
C TYR A 55 15.50 -9.56 4.93
N SER A 56 16.62 -10.23 4.64
CA SER A 56 17.49 -10.85 5.66
C SER A 56 18.55 -9.92 6.28
N GLY A 57 18.44 -8.60 6.06
CA GLY A 57 19.44 -7.64 6.54
C GLY A 57 19.15 -7.10 7.95
N ARG A 58 20.14 -6.40 8.54
CA ARG A 58 20.04 -5.79 9.88
C ARG A 58 19.43 -4.39 9.89
N ALA A 59 19.00 -3.86 8.74
CA ALA A 59 18.42 -2.53 8.69
C ALA A 59 17.10 -2.48 9.47
N LYS A 60 16.80 -1.33 10.08
CA LYS A 60 15.53 -1.11 10.77
C LYS A 60 14.37 -1.37 9.80
N HIS A 61 13.38 -2.15 10.25
CA HIS A 61 12.18 -2.38 9.46
C HIS A 61 11.38 -1.09 9.36
N PRO A 62 10.94 -0.69 8.15
CA PRO A 62 10.11 0.47 7.98
C PRO A 62 8.73 0.22 8.62
N GLU A 63 8.04 1.30 8.98
CA GLU A 63 6.70 1.23 9.55
C GLU A 63 5.65 1.53 8.48
N LEU A 64 4.60 0.70 8.43
CA LEU A 64 3.41 0.95 7.62
C LEU A 64 2.41 1.74 8.46
N LYS A 65 2.12 2.97 8.05
CA LYS A 65 1.14 3.84 8.72
C LYS A 65 -0.09 4.00 7.84
N GLN A 66 -1.27 3.96 8.46
CA GLN A 66 -2.56 4.19 7.81
C GLN A 66 -3.11 5.55 8.22
N PHE A 67 -3.72 6.27 7.28
CA PHE A 67 -4.53 7.45 7.55
C PHE A 67 -5.70 7.52 6.57
N ASP A 68 -6.83 8.04 7.02
CA ASP A 68 -7.99 8.24 6.16
C ASP A 68 -7.96 9.66 5.58
N LYS A 69 -8.01 9.77 4.24
CA LYS A 69 -8.22 11.04 3.54
C LYS A 69 -9.71 11.33 3.62
N GLY A 70 -10.08 12.23 4.55
CA GLY A 70 -11.46 12.58 4.88
C GLY A 70 -12.32 13.10 3.72
N ASP A 71 -11.73 13.35 2.55
CA ASP A 71 -12.41 13.98 1.42
C ASP A 71 -13.35 13.03 0.66
N LYS A 72 -13.06 11.72 0.59
CA LYS A 72 -13.79 10.79 -0.31
C LYS A 72 -13.85 9.33 0.15
N GLY A 73 -13.71 9.07 1.45
CA GLY A 73 -13.62 7.69 1.96
C GLY A 73 -12.39 6.93 1.44
N VAL A 74 -11.34 7.67 1.08
CA VAL A 74 -10.07 7.12 0.60
C VAL A 74 -9.21 6.78 1.81
N THR A 75 -8.80 5.51 1.93
CA THR A 75 -7.80 5.14 2.93
C THR A 75 -6.42 5.16 2.29
N SER A 76 -5.49 5.87 2.90
CA SER A 76 -4.10 5.95 2.48
C SER A 76 -3.20 5.18 3.44
N PHE A 77 -2.21 4.51 2.88
CA PHE A 77 -1.10 3.89 3.58
C PHE A 77 0.19 4.58 3.15
N TYR A 78 1.13 4.70 4.07
CA TYR A 78 2.47 5.16 3.73
C TYR A 78 3.55 4.43 4.51
N ILE A 79 4.72 4.36 3.89
CA ILE A 79 5.92 3.73 4.44
C ILE A 79 7.00 4.81 4.52
N GLU A 80 7.32 5.24 5.73
CA GLU A 80 8.37 6.22 6.06
C GLU A 80 8.38 7.48 5.16
N ASP A 81 7.21 7.95 4.72
CA ASP A 81 7.00 9.07 3.78
C ASP A 81 7.67 8.89 2.40
N VAL A 82 8.09 7.67 2.07
CA VAL A 82 8.74 7.33 0.80
C VAL A 82 7.74 6.72 -0.18
N ILE A 83 6.90 5.81 0.30
CA ILE A 83 5.93 5.07 -0.51
C ILE A 83 4.54 5.43 0.00
N TYR A 84 3.65 5.87 -0.88
CA TYR A 84 2.25 6.12 -0.58
C TYR A 84 1.37 5.22 -1.43
N ILE A 85 0.40 4.60 -0.78
CA ILE A 85 -0.59 3.73 -1.39
C ILE A 85 -1.95 4.28 -1.02
N ASP A 86 -2.80 4.53 -2.00
CA ASP A 86 -4.16 4.99 -1.78
C ASP A 86 -5.13 3.88 -2.18
N ILE A 87 -6.15 3.67 -1.37
CA ILE A 87 -7.30 2.82 -1.66
C ILE A 87 -8.47 3.72 -1.99
N TYR A 88 -8.94 3.66 -3.23
CA TYR A 88 -10.08 4.42 -3.71
C TYR A 88 -11.34 3.57 -3.72
N PRO A 89 -12.47 4.04 -3.18
CA PRO A 89 -13.76 3.41 -3.48
C PRO A 89 -14.07 3.60 -4.96
N VAL A 90 -14.43 2.52 -5.65
CA VAL A 90 -14.89 2.56 -7.04
C VAL A 90 -16.36 3.00 -7.02
N LEU A 91 -16.62 4.16 -7.61
CA LEU A 91 -17.98 4.61 -7.88
C LEU A 91 -18.49 3.82 -9.09
N ASN A 92 -19.41 2.87 -8.86
CA ASN A 92 -20.23 2.37 -9.96
C ASN A 92 -21.21 3.48 -10.33
N GLU A 93 -20.89 4.24 -11.38
CA GLU A 93 -21.92 5.00 -12.09
C GLU A 93 -22.88 3.99 -12.72
N ILE A 94 -24.10 3.92 -12.19
CA ILE A 94 -25.22 3.14 -12.74
C ILE A 94 -25.95 4.02 -13.74
#